data_AF-A0A080M191-F1
#
_entry.id   AF-A0A080M191-F1
#
_cell.length_a   1.000
_cell.length_b   1.000
_cell.length_c   1.000
_cell.angle_alpha   90.00
_cell.angle_beta   90.00
_cell.angle_gamma   90.00
#
_symmetry.space_group_name_H-M   'P 1'
#
loop_
_entity.id
_entity.type
_entity.pdbx_description
1 polymer ?
#
loop_
_entity_poly.entity_id
_entity_poly.type
_entity_poly.pdbx_seq_one_letter_code
_entity_poly.pdbx_strand_id
1 'polypeptide(L)'
;MEPGILNAHAIPVNIAEVASKLIDRGVPLDDALSSIAILKLTLLPFAAQEASETAWLRPLTQPRGLSLGGNHACLASARLHSMAGLAAARPWLEFATALQLDIHCMRTDSAAAGRRAQAGEGLSSTS
;
A
#
# COMPACT_ATOMS: atom_id res chain seq x y z
N MET A 1 0.45 19.94 1.24
CA MET A 1 1.27 18.84 1.78
C MET A 1 0.31 17.70 2.01
N GLU A 2 0.37 16.66 1.18
CA GLU A 2 -0.59 15.54 1.24
C GLU A 2 -0.48 14.83 2.60
N PRO A 3 -1.59 14.62 3.32
CA PRO A 3 -1.59 14.16 4.72
C PRO A 3 -1.11 12.71 4.95
N GLY A 4 -0.71 11.97 3.91
CA GLY A 4 -0.71 10.51 3.94
C GLY A 4 0.47 9.77 4.59
N ILE A 5 1.54 10.44 5.03
CA ILE A 5 2.76 9.73 5.50
C ILE A 5 3.22 10.14 6.91
N LEU A 6 2.58 11.13 7.53
CA LEU A 6 2.92 11.51 8.91
C LEU A 6 2.42 10.40 9.85
N ASN A 7 3.34 9.76 10.58
CA ASN A 7 3.08 8.58 11.44
C ASN A 7 2.77 7.27 10.69
N ALA A 8 3.34 7.08 9.49
CA ALA A 8 3.24 5.80 8.79
C ALA A 8 4.03 4.69 9.50
N HIS A 9 3.49 3.48 9.44
CA HIS A 9 4.11 2.29 10.03
C HIS A 9 4.49 1.30 8.93
N ALA A 10 5.51 0.50 9.21
CA ALA A 10 5.91 -0.62 8.36
C ALA A 10 6.19 -1.85 9.21
N ILE A 11 6.11 -3.03 8.61
CA ILE A 11 6.62 -4.26 9.20
C ILE A 11 7.96 -4.63 8.56
N PRO A 12 8.81 -5.42 9.25
CA PRO A 12 10.09 -5.88 8.72
C PRO A 12 10.01 -6.49 7.32
N VAL A 13 8.90 -7.17 7.00
CA VAL A 13 8.66 -7.76 5.67
C VAL A 13 8.54 -6.70 4.57
N ASN A 14 7.91 -5.55 4.83
CA ASN A 14 7.87 -4.44 3.87
C ASN A 14 9.27 -3.88 3.62
N ILE A 15 10.06 -3.71 4.68
CA ILE A 15 11.44 -3.22 4.58
C ILE A 15 12.29 -4.18 3.74
N ALA A 16 12.20 -5.49 4.02
CA ALA A 16 12.90 -6.51 3.25
C ALA A 16 12.49 -6.48 1.77
N GLU A 17 11.19 -6.40 1.45
CA GLU A 17 10.73 -6.37 0.06
C GLU A 17 11.25 -5.13 -0.70
N VAL A 18 11.22 -3.95 -0.06
CA VAL A 18 11.70 -2.71 -0.69
C VAL A 18 13.23 -2.74 -0.84
N ALA A 19 13.96 -3.17 0.19
CA ALA A 19 15.41 -3.29 0.14
C ALA A 19 15.86 -4.27 -0.95
N SER A 20 15.22 -5.45 -1.06
CA SER A 20 15.52 -6.42 -2.13
C SER A 20 15.32 -5.82 -3.52
N LYS A 21 14.23 -5.06 -3.74
CA LYS A 21 14.00 -4.38 -5.04
C LYS A 21 15.05 -3.32 -5.37
N LEU A 22 15.63 -2.66 -4.36
CA LEU A 22 16.72 -1.71 -4.55
C LEU A 22 18.02 -2.45 -4.88
N ILE A 23 18.30 -3.56 -4.19
CA ILE A 23 19.45 -4.43 -4.44
C ILE A 23 19.39 -5.02 -5.85
N ASP A 24 18.22 -5.49 -6.30
CA ASP A 24 18.01 -5.99 -7.67
C ASP A 24 18.31 -4.93 -8.74
N ARG A 25 18.31 -3.64 -8.37
CA ARG A 25 18.65 -2.51 -9.24
C ARG A 25 20.11 -2.04 -9.06
N GLY A 26 20.93 -2.79 -8.33
CA GLY A 26 22.35 -2.50 -8.11
C GLY A 26 22.63 -1.54 -6.96
N VAL A 27 21.65 -1.22 -6.11
CA VAL A 27 21.87 -0.38 -4.92
C VAL A 27 22.48 -1.25 -3.80
N PRO A 28 23.61 -0.86 -3.17
CA PRO A 28 24.16 -1.56 -2.02
C PRO A 28 23.16 -1.64 -0.85
N LEU A 29 23.27 -2.69 -0.02
CA LEU A 29 22.35 -2.92 1.11
C LEU A 29 22.27 -1.70 2.05
N ASP A 30 23.42 -1.15 2.44
CA ASP A 30 23.48 -0.03 3.38
C ASP A 30 22.81 1.24 2.80
N ASP A 31 22.99 1.49 1.50
CA ASP A 31 22.35 2.60 0.80
C ASP A 31 20.84 2.38 0.65
N ALA A 32 20.42 1.14 0.42
CA ALA A 32 19.01 0.77 0.35
C ALA A 32 18.32 0.99 1.70
N LEU A 33 18.91 0.52 2.80
CA LEU A 33 18.39 0.72 4.15
C LEU A 33 18.39 2.20 4.55
N SER A 34 19.45 2.93 4.21
CA SER A 34 19.53 4.38 4.45
C SER A 34 18.44 5.15 3.69
N SER A 35 18.19 4.77 2.44
CA SER A 35 17.11 5.37 1.63
C SER A 35 15.74 5.14 2.24
N ILE A 36 15.49 3.95 2.78
CA ILE A 36 14.22 3.62 3.46
C ILE A 36 14.11 4.40 4.78
N ALA A 37 15.19 4.56 5.53
CA ALA A 37 15.20 5.25 6.82
C ALA A 37 14.77 6.74 6.74
N ILE A 38 14.97 7.39 5.59
CA ILE A 38 14.53 8.78 5.34
C ILE A 38 13.00 8.92 5.49
N LEU A 39 12.24 7.85 5.26
CA LEU A 39 10.78 7.84 5.40
C LEU A 39 10.30 7.92 6.85
N LYS A 40 11.18 7.74 7.84
CA LYS A 40 10.89 7.83 9.28
C LYS A 40 9.68 6.98 9.71
N LEU A 41 9.59 5.77 9.15
CA LEU A 41 8.52 4.82 9.45
C LEU A 41 8.69 4.24 10.86
N THR A 42 7.60 4.12 11.59
CA THR A 42 7.58 3.34 12.84
C THR A 42 7.52 1.85 12.50
N LEU A 43 8.49 1.08 12.99
CA LEU A 43 8.53 -0.36 12.74
C LEU A 43 7.64 -1.11 13.74
N LEU A 44 6.66 -1.86 13.22
CA LEU A 44 5.83 -2.78 14.00
C LEU A 44 6.52 -4.15 14.13
N PRO A 45 6.31 -4.87 15.25
CA PRO A 45 6.80 -6.24 15.37
C PRO A 45 6.12 -7.14 14.32
N PHE A 46 6.83 -8.19 13.91
CA PHE A 46 6.26 -9.26 13.09
C PHE A 46 6.72 -10.60 13.66
N ALA A 47 5.84 -11.25 14.40
CA ALA A 47 6.09 -12.47 15.16
C ALA A 47 5.05 -13.54 14.80
N ALA A 48 4.85 -14.52 15.69
CA ALA A 48 4.01 -15.68 15.42
C ALA A 48 2.55 -15.30 15.10
N GLN A 49 1.99 -14.29 15.77
CA GLN A 49 0.61 -13.87 15.56
C GLN A 49 0.40 -13.25 14.18
N GLU A 50 1.29 -12.36 13.76
CA GLU A 50 1.26 -11.74 12.44
C GLU A 50 1.49 -12.78 11.35
N ALA A 51 2.39 -13.74 11.57
CA ALA A 51 2.64 -14.84 10.65
C ALA A 51 1.38 -15.74 10.48
N SER A 52 0.70 -16.07 11.57
CA SER A 52 -0.55 -16.84 11.55
C SER A 52 -1.67 -16.10 10.83
N GLU A 53 -1.89 -14.82 11.14
CA GLU A 53 -2.92 -13.99 10.48
C GLU A 53 -2.61 -13.81 8.98
N THR A 54 -1.33 -13.64 8.62
CA THR A 54 -0.88 -13.59 7.22
C THR A 54 -1.23 -14.87 6.47
N ALA A 55 -0.99 -16.03 7.08
CA ALA A 55 -1.33 -17.32 6.48
C ALA A 55 -2.85 -17.50 6.33
N TRP A 56 -3.62 -17.06 7.33
CA TRP A 56 -5.09 -17.10 7.30
C TRP A 56 -5.68 -16.22 6.19
N LEU A 57 -5.09 -15.05 5.92
CA LEU A 57 -5.54 -14.15 4.84
C LEU A 57 -5.25 -14.66 3.44
N ARG A 58 -4.25 -15.54 3.27
CA ARG A 58 -3.75 -15.97 1.96
C ARG A 58 -4.83 -16.46 0.98
N PRO A 59 -5.80 -17.30 1.35
CA PRO A 59 -6.84 -17.76 0.44
C PRO A 59 -7.74 -16.62 -0.07
N LEU A 60 -7.91 -15.56 0.72
CA LEU A 60 -8.73 -14.40 0.36
C LEU A 60 -8.02 -13.51 -0.65
N THR A 61 -6.70 -13.40 -0.55
CA THR A 61 -5.91 -12.39 -1.27
C THR A 61 -5.09 -12.93 -2.45
N GLN A 62 -4.74 -14.22 -2.44
CA GLN A 62 -3.96 -14.88 -3.50
C GLN A 62 -4.59 -14.82 -4.91
N PRO A 63 -5.93 -14.92 -5.09
CA PRO A 63 -6.54 -14.84 -6.42
C PRO A 63 -6.29 -13.53 -7.16
N ARG A 64 -5.89 -12.46 -6.46
CA ARG A 64 -5.67 -11.12 -7.03
C ARG A 64 -4.21 -10.78 -7.30
N GLY A 65 -3.32 -11.78 -7.33
CA GLY A 65 -1.91 -11.60 -7.71
C GLY A 65 -1.07 -10.82 -6.70
N LEU A 66 -1.52 -10.76 -5.44
CA LEU A 66 -0.80 -10.10 -4.36
C LEU A 66 0.37 -10.97 -3.88
N SER A 67 1.58 -10.39 -3.81
CA SER A 67 2.76 -11.05 -3.24
C SER A 67 2.57 -11.37 -1.75
N LEU A 68 3.21 -12.46 -1.31
CA LEU A 68 3.16 -12.94 0.07
C LEU A 68 3.71 -11.91 1.08
N GLY A 69 4.80 -11.21 0.69
CA GLY A 69 5.54 -10.31 1.56
C GLY A 69 4.83 -8.98 1.81
N GLY A 70 4.67 -8.16 0.78
CA GLY A 70 4.22 -6.78 0.96
C GLY A 70 2.73 -6.62 1.23
N ASN A 71 1.88 -7.46 0.64
CA ASN A 71 0.43 -7.23 0.69
C ASN A 71 -0.27 -8.02 1.80
N HIS A 72 0.02 -9.31 1.95
CA HIS A 72 -0.67 -10.13 2.96
C HIS A 72 -0.23 -9.80 4.37
N ALA A 73 1.09 -9.71 4.59
CA ALA A 73 1.64 -9.43 5.91
C ALA A 73 1.28 -8.02 6.40
N CYS A 74 1.26 -7.04 5.50
CA CYS A 74 0.85 -5.68 5.84
C CYS A 74 -0.64 -5.59 6.18
N LEU A 75 -1.52 -6.24 5.41
CA LEU A 75 -2.95 -6.31 5.73
C LEU A 75 -3.22 -7.04 7.05
N ALA A 76 -2.52 -8.15 7.31
CA ALA A 76 -2.61 -8.87 8.58
C ALA A 76 -2.23 -7.98 9.76
N SER A 77 -1.11 -7.28 9.66
CA SER A 77 -0.60 -6.41 10.73
C SER A 77 -1.52 -5.21 10.94
N ALA A 78 -2.03 -4.60 9.86
CA ALA A 78 -3.02 -3.54 9.95
C ALA A 78 -4.28 -3.98 10.72
N ARG A 79 -4.75 -5.21 10.48
CA ARG A 79 -5.90 -5.79 11.19
C ARG A 79 -5.61 -6.04 12.66
N LEU A 80 -4.47 -6.66 12.97
CA LEU A 80 -4.07 -6.96 14.35
C LEU A 80 -3.87 -5.68 15.18
N HIS A 81 -3.34 -4.62 14.59
CA HIS A 81 -3.09 -3.36 15.26
C HIS A 81 -4.24 -2.34 15.10
N SER A 82 -5.34 -2.70 14.46
CA SER A 82 -6.49 -1.81 14.18
C SER A 82 -6.08 -0.51 13.50
N MET A 83 -5.20 -0.61 12.50
CA MET A 83 -4.66 0.49 11.72
C MET A 83 -5.23 0.51 10.31
N ALA A 84 -5.24 1.70 9.69
CA ALA A 84 -5.55 1.83 8.28
C ALA A 84 -4.40 1.28 7.42
N GLY A 85 -4.74 0.60 6.32
CA GLY A 85 -3.77 0.14 5.32
C GLY A 85 -3.52 1.20 4.26
N LEU A 86 -2.26 1.56 4.01
CA LEU A 86 -1.89 2.44 2.91
C LEU A 86 -1.48 1.60 1.68
N ALA A 87 -2.28 1.67 0.63
CA ALA A 87 -2.09 0.87 -0.57
C ALA A 87 -1.58 1.71 -1.74
N ALA A 88 -0.48 1.26 -2.36
CA ALA A 88 -0.05 1.79 -3.64
C ALA A 88 -0.87 1.23 -4.82
N ALA A 89 -1.70 0.21 -4.64
CA ALA A 89 -2.45 -0.44 -5.72
C ALA A 89 -3.94 -0.58 -5.36
N ARG A 90 -4.83 -0.24 -6.30
CA ARG A 90 -6.29 -0.26 -6.12
C ARG A 90 -6.93 -1.61 -5.78
N PRO A 91 -6.41 -2.78 -6.20
CA PRO A 91 -7.01 -4.07 -5.84
C PRO A 91 -7.15 -4.30 -4.34
N TRP A 92 -6.40 -3.57 -3.51
CA TRP A 92 -6.55 -3.60 -2.06
C TRP A 92 -7.92 -3.12 -1.58
N LEU A 93 -8.53 -2.14 -2.26
CA LEU A 93 -9.83 -1.58 -1.89
C LEU A 93 -10.94 -2.63 -1.96
N GLU A 94 -10.79 -3.66 -2.78
CA GLU A 94 -11.75 -4.77 -2.88
C GLU A 94 -11.77 -5.65 -1.63
N PHE A 95 -10.77 -5.54 -0.75
CA PHE A 95 -10.69 -6.28 0.51
C PHE A 95 -11.14 -5.47 1.72
N ALA A 96 -11.26 -4.14 1.62
CA ALA A 96 -11.56 -3.26 2.75
C ALA A 96 -12.80 -3.74 3.54
N THR A 97 -13.90 -3.99 2.85
CA THR A 97 -15.13 -4.49 3.46
C THR A 97 -14.99 -5.89 4.04
N ALA A 98 -14.36 -6.81 3.30
CA ALA A 98 -14.22 -8.21 3.73
C ALA A 98 -13.30 -8.35 4.96
N LEU A 99 -12.29 -7.50 5.06
CA LEU A 99 -11.33 -7.51 6.16
C LEU A 99 -11.70 -6.56 7.30
N GLN A 100 -12.77 -5.77 7.12
CA GLN A 100 -13.19 -4.70 8.03
C GLN A 100 -12.03 -3.73 8.32
N LEU A 101 -11.29 -3.37 7.26
CA LEU A 101 -10.15 -2.48 7.32
C LEU A 101 -10.44 -1.19 6.58
N ASP A 102 -10.01 -0.08 7.16
CA ASP A 102 -9.87 1.16 6.41
C ASP A 102 -8.63 1.06 5.49
N ILE A 103 -8.80 1.29 4.19
CA ILE A 103 -7.72 1.17 3.20
C ILE A 103 -7.70 2.44 2.34
N HIS A 104 -6.59 3.15 2.40
CA HIS A 104 -6.39 4.40 1.65
C HIS A 104 -5.47 4.11 0.46
N CYS A 105 -5.93 4.42 -0.76
CA CYS A 105 -5.11 4.29 -1.96
C CYS A 105 -4.42 5.61 -2.28
N MET A 106 -3.08 5.61 -2.28
CA MET A 106 -2.28 6.83 -2.52
C MET A 106 -2.12 7.18 -4.00
N ARG A 107 -2.48 6.29 -4.95
CA ARG A 107 -2.52 6.66 -6.38
C ARG A 107 -3.80 7.44 -6.70
N THR A 108 -3.67 8.75 -6.78
CA THR A 108 -4.69 9.62 -7.39
C THR A 108 -4.89 9.23 -8.86
N ASP A 109 -6.14 9.16 -9.32
CA ASP A 109 -6.43 8.89 -10.73
C ASP A 109 -5.89 10.03 -11.60
N SER A 110 -4.76 9.82 -12.28
CA SER A 110 -4.41 10.63 -13.45
C SER A 110 -5.45 10.49 -14.57
N ALA A 111 -6.34 9.49 -14.50
CA ALA A 111 -7.40 9.24 -15.48
C ALA A 111 -8.73 9.96 -15.19
N ALA A 112 -8.97 10.46 -13.97
CA ALA A 112 -10.19 11.18 -13.62
C ALA A 112 -10.09 12.69 -13.90
N ALA A 113 -8.87 13.25 -13.85
CA ALA A 113 -8.61 14.66 -14.16
C ALA A 113 -8.81 14.96 -15.66
N GLY A 114 -8.54 14.01 -16.56
CA GLY A 114 -8.70 14.21 -18.01
C GLY A 114 -10.15 14.16 -18.52
N ARG A 115 -11.06 13.45 -17.83
CA ARG A 115 -12.46 13.29 -18.28
C ARG A 115 -13.40 14.41 -17.85
N ARG A 116 -13.06 15.17 -16.79
CA ARG A 116 -13.81 16.38 -16.41
C ARG A 116 -13.44 17.60 -17.26
N ALA A 117 -12.25 17.65 -17.84
CA ALA A 117 -11.84 18.74 -18.72
C ALA A 117 -12.51 18.69 -20.10
N GLN A 118 -12.81 17.49 -20.63
CA GLN A 118 -13.45 17.34 -21.95
C GLN A 118 -14.98 17.40 -21.94
N ALA A 119 -15.62 17.32 -20.76
CA ALA A 119 -17.09 17.41 -20.65
C ALA A 119 -17.61 18.85 -20.47
N GLY A 120 -16.71 19.85 -20.39
CA GLY A 120 -17.05 21.26 -20.15
C GLY A 120 -17.07 22.18 -21.37
N GLU A 121 -16.66 21.71 -22.56
CA GLU A 121 -16.51 22.55 -23.77
C GLU A 121 -17.56 22.27 -24.86
N GLY A 122 -18.75 21.81 -24.50
CA GLY A 122 -19.79 21.53 -25.48
C GLY A 122 -21.18 21.85 -24.97
N LEU A 123 -21.51 23.14 -24.83
CA LEU A 123 -22.88 23.69 -24.82
C LEU A 123 -22.83 25.23 -24.83
N SER A 124 -22.47 25.82 -25.97
CA SER A 124 -22.85 27.21 -26.30
C SER A 124 -22.84 27.42 -27.82
N SER A 125 -23.93 27.03 -28.49
CA SER A 125 -24.30 27.55 -29.81
C SER A 125 -25.77 27.21 -30.08
N THR A 126 -26.65 28.04 -29.53
CA THR A 126 -27.99 28.27 -30.07
C THR A 126 -28.16 29.77 -30.14
N SER A 127 -28.03 30.32 -31.35
CA SER A 127 -28.80 31.42 -31.93
C SER A 127 -28.16 31.87 -33.24
#